data_AF-A0A959CTY0-F1
#
_entry.id   AF-A0A959CTY0-F1
#
_cell.length_a   1.000
_cell.length_b   1.000
_cell.length_c   1.000
_cell.angle_alpha   90.00
_cell.angle_beta   90.00
_cell.angle_gamma   90.00
#
_symmetry.space_group_name_H-M   'P 1'
#
loop_
_entity.id
_entity.type
_entity.pdbx_description
1 polymer ?
#
loop_
_entity_poly.entity_id
_entity_poly.type
_entity_poly.pdbx_seq_one_letter_code
_entity_poly.pdbx_strand_id
1 'polypeptide(L)'
;MVYPLAFTGALASLALWFFYRTNEAKSRIFQSSFFGALGLFVLSVLTAEASVGIKLGTLFRDLLALSVFGLAFQLLSNHRRLLAVGSVVVVTAFGWYYTSFMSQSFSSEALGQPVYDSSGELLVELAEGSGEEALATAVRKYGLVLEPAFTPAHPEATELDDYYVVDVPQQFAGQLDEIIKQLQNISTVDWVEPNETVSIDPELSRRLPSINKKFGIDDPGLEHLWGFEAMEVDKLFEYMEAQNLAPKRKALIAILDTGVDGAHEDIKANFRSTKPAYDNDPKGHGTHCAGIAAAVSNNGVGIASFSRDNAFVEVTSIKVLSASGMGSQKTIIQGILEAADKGVDVISLSLGGLSSQSKERAYQKAVEYANERGAIIVAAAGNSNRNAKNFAPAGVPGVIAVSALDAELNRAVFSNYITDLKMGLAAPGVNIYSTIPNGRYSAFNGTSMATPYVSGLIGLLKSLDPEISTSKAYQILRKTGKKTKAVKETGPLIFPYAAVKELERQNQNPL
;
A
#
# COMPACT_ATOMS: atom_id res chain seq x y z
N MET A 1 -15.17 -14.58 -11.98
CA MET A 1 -16.33 -15.46 -11.66
C MET A 1 -16.20 -16.91 -12.16
N VAL A 2 -15.44 -17.22 -13.22
CA VAL A 2 -15.37 -18.60 -13.77
C VAL A 2 -14.64 -19.59 -12.84
N TYR A 3 -13.54 -19.17 -12.22
CA TYR A 3 -12.70 -19.99 -11.34
C TYR A 3 -13.44 -20.59 -10.12
N PRO A 4 -14.19 -19.80 -9.31
CA PRO A 4 -14.95 -20.34 -8.17
C PRO A 4 -16.05 -21.33 -8.58
N LEU A 5 -16.73 -21.06 -9.70
CA LEU A 5 -17.80 -21.92 -10.22
C LEU A 5 -17.25 -23.24 -10.75
N ALA A 6 -16.12 -23.21 -11.46
CA ALA A 6 -15.47 -24.41 -11.97
C ALA A 6 -14.93 -25.31 -10.85
N PHE A 7 -14.33 -24.72 -9.80
CA PHE A 7 -13.88 -25.49 -8.63
C PHE A 7 -15.06 -26.13 -7.88
N THR A 8 -16.11 -25.36 -7.62
CA THR A 8 -17.32 -25.85 -6.92
C THR A 8 -18.00 -26.94 -7.73
N GLY A 9 -18.06 -26.78 -9.06
CA GLY A 9 -18.53 -27.81 -9.98
C GLY A 9 -17.68 -29.08 -9.92
N ALA A 10 -16.35 -28.96 -9.87
CA ALA A 10 -15.46 -30.11 -9.71
C ALA A 10 -15.70 -30.81 -8.36
N LEU A 11 -15.77 -30.08 -7.26
CA LEU A 11 -16.02 -30.66 -5.93
C LEU A 11 -17.39 -31.36 -5.84
N ALA A 12 -18.44 -30.77 -6.40
CA ALA A 12 -19.77 -31.36 -6.45
C ALA A 12 -19.81 -32.63 -7.32
N SER A 13 -19.18 -32.60 -8.50
CA SER A 13 -19.08 -33.77 -9.38
C SER A 13 -18.24 -34.89 -8.77
N LEU A 14 -17.18 -34.55 -8.01
CA LEU A 14 -16.38 -35.52 -7.25
C LEU A 14 -17.24 -36.21 -6.18
N ALA A 15 -18.03 -35.45 -5.41
CA ALA A 15 -18.95 -36.00 -4.43
C ALA A 15 -19.99 -36.94 -5.05
N LEU A 16 -20.61 -36.53 -6.17
CA LEU A 16 -21.62 -37.32 -6.88
C LEU A 16 -21.02 -38.56 -7.53
N TRP A 17 -19.79 -38.49 -8.00
CA TRP A 17 -19.06 -39.64 -8.54
C TRP A 17 -18.91 -40.74 -7.48
N PHE A 18 -18.46 -40.40 -6.26
CA PHE A 18 -18.38 -41.37 -5.16
C PHE A 18 -19.75 -41.84 -4.68
N PHE A 19 -20.77 -40.98 -4.70
CA PHE A 19 -22.13 -41.35 -4.29
C PHE A 19 -22.78 -42.37 -5.23
N TYR A 20 -22.52 -42.27 -6.53
CA TYR A 20 -23.04 -43.18 -7.55
C TYR A 20 -22.04 -44.27 -7.97
N ARG A 21 -20.96 -44.51 -7.22
CA ARG A 21 -19.90 -45.47 -7.60
C ARG A 21 -20.41 -46.89 -7.92
N THR A 22 -21.54 -47.31 -7.35
CA THR A 22 -22.15 -48.63 -7.58
C THR A 22 -23.09 -48.66 -8.80
N ASN A 23 -23.37 -47.52 -9.42
CA ASN A 23 -24.14 -47.40 -10.65
C ASN A 23 -23.21 -46.97 -11.77
N GLU A 24 -22.79 -47.93 -12.60
CA GLU A 24 -21.75 -47.73 -13.62
C GLU A 24 -22.07 -46.58 -14.59
N ALA A 25 -23.32 -46.49 -15.07
CA ALA A 25 -23.75 -45.44 -15.99
C ALA A 25 -23.66 -44.04 -15.35
N LYS A 26 -24.18 -43.87 -14.13
CA LYS A 26 -24.14 -42.58 -13.43
C LYS A 26 -22.74 -42.20 -12.96
N SER A 27 -21.97 -43.19 -12.50
CA SER A 27 -20.57 -43.00 -12.09
C SER A 27 -19.72 -42.43 -13.23
N ARG A 28 -19.84 -43.00 -14.45
CA ARG A 28 -19.12 -42.49 -15.64
C ARG A 28 -19.50 -41.05 -16.00
N ILE A 29 -20.78 -40.69 -15.86
CA ILE A 29 -21.25 -39.33 -16.12
C ILE A 29 -20.59 -38.34 -15.16
N PHE A 30 -20.62 -38.62 -13.85
CA PHE A 30 -20.05 -37.71 -12.86
C PHE A 30 -18.52 -37.68 -12.86
N GLN A 31 -17.87 -38.80 -13.19
CA GLN A 31 -16.43 -38.84 -13.45
C GLN A 31 -16.05 -37.90 -14.61
N SER A 32 -16.77 -37.97 -15.72
CA SER A 32 -16.52 -37.10 -16.88
C SER A 32 -16.79 -35.63 -16.55
N SER A 33 -17.86 -35.36 -15.81
CA SER A 33 -18.18 -34.02 -15.31
C SER A 33 -17.10 -33.47 -14.37
N PHE A 34 -16.54 -34.31 -13.49
CA PHE A 34 -15.43 -33.93 -12.61
C PHE A 34 -14.21 -33.48 -13.42
N PHE A 35 -13.73 -34.30 -14.36
CA PHE A 35 -12.56 -33.95 -15.16
C PHE A 35 -12.80 -32.75 -16.09
N GLY A 36 -14.02 -32.60 -16.61
CA GLY A 36 -14.40 -31.41 -17.38
C GLY A 36 -14.37 -30.13 -16.54
N ALA A 37 -14.98 -30.15 -15.36
CA ALA A 37 -14.96 -29.03 -14.43
C ALA A 37 -13.55 -28.75 -13.90
N LEU A 38 -12.75 -29.78 -13.64
CA LEU A 38 -11.34 -29.66 -13.24
C LEU A 38 -10.50 -29.03 -14.37
N GLY A 39 -10.72 -29.43 -15.62
CA GLY A 39 -10.06 -28.83 -16.78
C GLY A 39 -10.40 -27.36 -16.94
N LEU A 40 -11.69 -27.00 -16.83
CA LEU A 40 -12.14 -25.61 -16.83
C LEU A 40 -11.57 -24.81 -15.66
N PHE A 41 -11.47 -25.43 -14.48
CA PHE A 41 -10.84 -24.83 -13.30
C PHE A 41 -9.36 -24.53 -13.57
N VAL A 42 -8.58 -25.54 -13.98
CA VAL A 42 -7.16 -25.36 -14.28
C VAL A 42 -6.96 -24.30 -15.36
N LEU A 43 -7.73 -24.37 -16.45
CA LEU A 43 -7.67 -23.39 -17.52
C LEU A 43 -7.98 -21.99 -17.01
N SER A 44 -9.03 -21.83 -16.20
CA SER A 44 -9.40 -20.52 -15.64
C SER A 44 -8.34 -19.92 -14.72
N VAL A 45 -7.57 -20.75 -14.00
CA VAL A 45 -6.43 -20.28 -13.19
C VAL A 45 -5.25 -19.94 -14.09
N LEU A 46 -4.97 -20.75 -15.11
CA LEU A 46 -3.86 -20.49 -16.04
C LEU A 46 -4.08 -19.23 -16.89
N THR A 47 -5.32 -18.95 -17.28
CA THR A 47 -5.70 -17.74 -18.04
C THR A 47 -6.00 -16.54 -17.17
N ALA A 48 -6.13 -16.70 -15.84
CA ALA A 48 -6.32 -15.57 -14.94
C ALA A 48 -5.16 -14.56 -15.06
N GLU A 49 -5.47 -13.28 -14.91
CA GLU A 49 -4.48 -12.20 -14.85
C GLU A 49 -3.79 -12.18 -13.47
N ALA A 50 -3.03 -13.22 -13.18
CA ALA A 50 -2.28 -13.40 -11.94
C ALA A 50 -0.86 -13.90 -12.21
N SER A 51 0.05 -13.73 -11.25
CA SER A 51 1.43 -14.19 -11.38
C SER A 51 1.49 -15.74 -11.43
N VAL A 52 2.48 -16.30 -12.12
CA VAL A 52 2.63 -17.76 -12.24
C VAL A 52 2.79 -18.42 -10.86
N GLY A 53 3.44 -17.75 -9.91
CA GLY A 53 3.56 -18.23 -8.52
C GLY A 53 2.20 -18.35 -7.83
N ILE A 54 1.32 -17.34 -7.96
CA ILE A 54 -0.04 -17.40 -7.42
C ILE A 54 -0.85 -18.46 -8.16
N LYS A 55 -0.71 -18.57 -9.48
CA LYS A 55 -1.40 -19.62 -10.27
C LYS A 55 -1.01 -21.01 -9.79
N LEU A 56 0.29 -21.29 -9.68
CA LEU A 56 0.79 -22.59 -9.22
C LEU A 56 0.47 -22.86 -7.76
N GLY A 57 0.58 -21.86 -6.87
CA GLY A 57 0.21 -22.00 -5.46
C GLY A 57 -1.29 -22.25 -5.27
N THR A 58 -2.13 -21.54 -6.05
CA THR A 58 -3.58 -21.75 -6.08
C THR A 58 -3.92 -23.14 -6.59
N LEU A 59 -3.34 -23.55 -7.73
CA LEU A 59 -3.51 -24.89 -8.27
C LEU A 59 -3.07 -25.96 -7.26
N PHE A 60 -1.90 -25.81 -6.64
CA PHE A 60 -1.38 -26.78 -5.68
C PHE A 60 -2.30 -26.91 -4.46
N ARG A 61 -2.66 -25.80 -3.82
CA ARG A 61 -3.57 -25.76 -2.67
C ARG A 61 -4.91 -26.40 -2.99
N ASP A 62 -5.51 -26.01 -4.11
CA ASP A 62 -6.87 -26.41 -4.48
C ASP A 62 -6.93 -27.86 -4.96
N LEU A 63 -5.90 -28.34 -5.66
CA LEU A 63 -5.75 -29.77 -5.99
C LEU A 63 -5.52 -30.61 -4.74
N LEU A 64 -4.75 -30.10 -3.76
CA LEU A 64 -4.55 -30.77 -2.48
C LEU A 64 -5.88 -30.87 -1.71
N ALA A 65 -6.68 -29.80 -1.69
CA ALA A 65 -8.01 -29.80 -1.09
C ALA A 65 -8.95 -30.82 -1.76
N LEU A 66 -9.02 -30.84 -3.10
CA LEU A 66 -9.78 -31.86 -3.84
C LEU A 66 -9.32 -33.29 -3.52
N SER A 67 -8.00 -33.49 -3.35
CA SER A 67 -7.45 -34.80 -2.98
C SER A 67 -7.90 -35.23 -1.58
N VAL A 68 -7.85 -34.31 -0.60
CA VAL A 68 -8.32 -34.56 0.77
C VAL A 68 -9.82 -34.87 0.79
N PHE A 69 -10.63 -34.11 0.05
CA PHE A 69 -12.07 -34.38 -0.05
C PHE A 69 -12.37 -35.71 -0.77
N GLY A 70 -11.61 -36.04 -1.82
CA GLY A 70 -11.72 -37.34 -2.49
C GLY A 70 -11.49 -38.51 -1.53
N LEU A 71 -10.45 -38.41 -0.68
CA LEU A 71 -10.18 -39.40 0.38
C LEU A 71 -11.33 -39.48 1.39
N ALA A 72 -11.84 -38.33 1.86
CA ALA A 72 -12.96 -38.29 2.78
C ALA A 72 -14.23 -38.94 2.18
N PHE A 73 -14.57 -38.61 0.93
CA PHE A 73 -15.71 -39.21 0.23
C PHE A 73 -15.52 -40.71 -0.01
N GLN A 74 -14.29 -41.16 -0.29
CA GLN A 74 -13.96 -42.56 -0.41
C GLN A 74 -14.19 -43.31 0.91
N LEU A 75 -13.74 -42.76 2.05
CA LEU A 75 -13.98 -43.36 3.37
C LEU A 75 -15.47 -43.44 3.71
N LEU A 76 -16.25 -42.42 3.34
CA LEU A 76 -17.70 -42.35 3.57
C LEU A 76 -18.54 -43.10 2.54
N SER A 77 -17.93 -43.60 1.46
CA SER A 77 -18.65 -44.22 0.33
C SER A 77 -19.38 -45.52 0.67
N ASN A 78 -19.08 -46.14 1.82
CA ASN A 78 -19.81 -47.28 2.36
C ASN A 78 -21.10 -46.86 3.11
N HIS A 79 -21.25 -45.59 3.45
CA HIS A 79 -22.37 -45.05 4.24
C HIS A 79 -23.11 -43.95 3.47
N ARG A 80 -24.03 -44.34 2.56
CA ARG A 80 -24.69 -43.41 1.61
C ARG A 80 -25.34 -42.19 2.26
N ARG A 81 -25.93 -42.32 3.47
CA ARG A 81 -26.53 -41.19 4.19
C ARG A 81 -25.48 -40.21 4.71
N LEU A 82 -24.39 -40.72 5.29
CA LEU A 82 -23.28 -39.88 5.78
C LEU A 82 -22.54 -39.21 4.63
N LEU A 83 -22.36 -39.92 3.51
CA LEU A 83 -21.80 -39.32 2.31
C LEU A 83 -22.70 -38.21 1.76
N ALA A 84 -24.02 -38.42 1.66
CA ALA A 84 -24.93 -37.39 1.17
C ALA A 84 -24.91 -36.13 2.05
N VAL A 85 -25.01 -36.29 3.37
CA VAL A 85 -24.97 -35.16 4.33
C VAL A 85 -23.60 -34.50 4.33
N GLY A 86 -22.52 -35.29 4.39
CA GLY A 86 -21.14 -34.79 4.38
C GLY A 86 -20.81 -34.04 3.11
N SER A 87 -21.26 -34.51 1.94
CA SER A 87 -21.08 -33.83 0.66
C SER A 87 -21.81 -32.49 0.60
N VAL A 88 -23.04 -32.41 1.09
CA VAL A 88 -23.78 -31.14 1.15
C VAL A 88 -23.07 -30.16 2.09
N VAL A 89 -22.69 -30.60 3.29
CA VAL A 89 -21.97 -29.76 4.26
C VAL A 89 -20.64 -29.28 3.69
N VAL A 90 -19.84 -30.15 3.08
CA VAL A 90 -18.54 -29.78 2.50
C VAL A 90 -18.71 -28.81 1.33
N VAL A 91 -19.60 -29.09 0.38
CA VAL A 91 -19.81 -28.21 -0.79
C VAL A 91 -20.36 -26.85 -0.36
N THR A 92 -21.31 -26.81 0.58
CA THR A 92 -21.89 -25.56 1.08
C THR A 92 -20.92 -24.78 1.97
N ALA A 93 -20.29 -25.43 2.95
CA ALA A 93 -19.34 -24.77 3.86
C ALA A 93 -18.08 -24.33 3.13
N PHE A 94 -17.56 -25.12 2.21
CA PHE A 94 -16.39 -24.74 1.40
C PHE A 94 -16.77 -23.67 0.38
N GLY A 95 -17.94 -23.78 -0.27
CA GLY A 95 -18.46 -22.72 -1.14
C GLY A 95 -18.58 -21.38 -0.41
N TRP A 96 -19.11 -21.40 0.83
CA TRP A 96 -19.21 -20.21 1.69
C TRP A 96 -17.86 -19.71 2.20
N TYR A 97 -16.99 -20.57 2.74
CA TYR A 97 -15.63 -20.24 3.17
C TYR A 97 -14.82 -19.62 2.02
N TYR A 98 -15.02 -20.13 0.82
CA TYR A 98 -14.32 -19.67 -0.36
C TYR A 98 -14.81 -18.27 -0.82
N THR A 99 -16.12 -18.03 -0.88
CA THR A 99 -16.70 -16.73 -1.28
C THR A 99 -16.68 -15.65 -0.20
N SER A 100 -16.64 -16.06 1.07
CA SER A 100 -16.72 -15.14 2.22
C SER A 100 -15.37 -14.90 2.87
N PHE A 101 -14.41 -15.82 2.74
CA PHE A 101 -13.11 -15.72 3.41
C PHE A 101 -11.96 -15.66 2.42
N MET A 102 -11.86 -16.61 1.48
CA MET A 102 -10.71 -16.70 0.56
C MET A 102 -10.70 -15.64 -0.54
N SER A 103 -11.87 -15.27 -1.09
CA SER A 103 -11.98 -14.14 -2.04
C SER A 103 -11.90 -12.77 -1.37
N GLN A 104 -12.01 -12.70 -0.04
CA GLN A 104 -11.84 -11.48 0.76
C GLN A 104 -10.45 -11.39 1.41
N SER A 105 -9.73 -12.52 1.55
CA SER A 105 -8.31 -12.57 1.95
C SER A 105 -7.38 -12.03 0.88
N PHE A 106 -7.91 -11.78 -0.31
CA PHE A 106 -7.42 -10.76 -1.22
C PHE A 106 -8.42 -9.63 -1.11
N SER A 107 -8.00 -8.50 -0.56
CA SER A 107 -8.84 -7.34 -0.32
C SER A 107 -9.65 -6.96 -1.55
N SER A 108 -10.74 -6.23 -1.33
CA SER A 108 -11.68 -5.65 -2.30
C SER A 108 -11.06 -4.80 -3.43
N GLU A 109 -9.74 -4.77 -3.58
CA GLU A 109 -9.01 -4.33 -4.78
C GLU A 109 -9.02 -5.37 -5.92
N ALA A 110 -9.45 -6.61 -5.64
CA ALA A 110 -9.46 -7.71 -6.62
C ALA A 110 -10.57 -7.58 -7.69
N LEU A 111 -11.53 -6.67 -7.51
CA LEU A 111 -12.48 -6.28 -8.54
C LEU A 111 -11.92 -5.01 -9.18
N GLY A 112 -11.26 -5.14 -10.34
CA GLY A 112 -10.50 -4.07 -11.01
C GLY A 112 -11.34 -2.89 -11.52
N GLN A 113 -12.10 -2.25 -10.65
CA GLN A 113 -12.84 -1.01 -10.89
C GLN A 113 -12.44 -0.02 -9.79
N PRO A 114 -12.17 1.26 -10.13
CA PRO A 114 -12.00 2.31 -9.14
C PRO A 114 -13.23 2.37 -8.23
N VAL A 115 -13.03 2.48 -6.93
CA VAL A 115 -14.13 2.74 -5.99
C VAL A 115 -14.31 4.26 -5.94
N TYR A 116 -15.42 4.75 -6.48
CA TYR A 116 -15.79 6.16 -6.41
C TYR A 116 -16.38 6.49 -5.04
N ASP A 117 -16.26 7.74 -4.61
CA ASP A 117 -17.02 8.22 -3.46
C ASP A 117 -18.52 8.01 -3.70
N SER A 118 -19.25 7.75 -2.62
CA SER A 118 -20.70 7.59 -2.57
C SER A 118 -21.50 8.73 -3.23
N SER A 119 -20.88 9.89 -3.45
CA SER A 119 -21.42 11.08 -4.12
C SER A 119 -20.88 11.34 -5.54
N GLY A 120 -20.08 10.43 -6.14
CA GLY A 120 -19.55 10.63 -7.49
C GLY A 120 -18.78 11.96 -7.67
N GLU A 121 -18.06 12.42 -6.65
CA GLU A 121 -17.32 13.69 -6.65
C GLU A 121 -16.25 13.71 -7.76
N LEU A 122 -16.21 14.78 -8.55
CA LEU A 122 -15.26 15.02 -9.63
C LEU A 122 -14.32 16.18 -9.27
N LEU A 123 -13.08 16.09 -9.75
CA LEU A 123 -12.10 17.16 -9.75
C LEU A 123 -12.06 17.78 -11.16
N VAL A 124 -12.36 19.07 -11.26
CA VAL A 124 -12.45 19.81 -12.53
C VAL A 124 -11.42 20.93 -12.53
N GLU A 125 -10.48 20.86 -13.47
CA GLU A 125 -9.47 21.90 -13.70
C GLU A 125 -9.98 22.91 -14.72
N LEU A 126 -9.85 24.21 -14.40
CA LEU A 126 -10.14 25.28 -15.34
C LEU A 126 -9.00 25.50 -16.33
N ALA A 127 -9.33 25.96 -17.53
CA ALA A 127 -8.32 26.43 -18.49
C ALA A 127 -7.69 27.75 -18.03
N GLU A 128 -6.39 27.89 -18.25
CA GLU A 128 -5.61 29.07 -17.84
C GLU A 128 -6.29 30.39 -18.24
N GLY A 129 -6.45 31.29 -17.27
CA GLY A 129 -7.08 32.60 -17.47
C GLY A 129 -8.61 32.57 -17.64
N SER A 130 -9.25 31.40 -17.52
CA SER A 130 -10.71 31.28 -17.48
C SER A 130 -11.23 31.58 -16.08
N GLY A 131 -12.14 32.55 -15.96
CA GLY A 131 -12.82 32.83 -14.69
C GLY A 131 -13.82 31.73 -14.30
N GLU A 132 -14.04 31.56 -12.99
CA GLU A 132 -14.99 30.59 -12.43
C GLU A 132 -16.45 30.76 -12.91
N GLU A 133 -16.79 31.95 -13.43
CA GLU A 133 -18.16 32.36 -13.77
C GLU A 133 -18.79 31.50 -14.88
N ALA A 134 -17.98 31.06 -15.85
CA ALA A 134 -18.42 30.20 -16.94
C ALA A 134 -18.72 28.76 -16.45
N LEU A 135 -17.84 28.21 -15.59
CA LEU A 135 -18.05 26.91 -14.97
C LEU A 135 -19.25 26.97 -14.01
N ALA A 136 -19.34 27.99 -13.17
CA ALA A 136 -20.46 28.21 -12.26
C ALA A 136 -21.80 28.27 -13.02
N THR A 137 -21.84 28.89 -14.20
CA THR A 137 -23.05 28.94 -15.04
C THR A 137 -23.42 27.56 -15.59
N ALA A 138 -22.45 26.78 -16.07
CA ALA A 138 -22.68 25.44 -16.60
C ALA A 138 -23.14 24.45 -15.50
N VAL A 139 -22.56 24.57 -14.31
CA VAL A 139 -22.74 23.66 -13.17
C VAL A 139 -24.04 23.98 -12.40
N ARG A 140 -24.44 25.27 -12.32
CA ARG A 140 -25.76 25.70 -11.80
C ARG A 140 -26.94 25.11 -12.55
N LYS A 141 -26.81 24.86 -13.86
CA LYS A 141 -27.87 24.21 -14.67
C LYS A 141 -28.28 22.83 -14.13
N TYR A 142 -27.37 22.17 -13.42
CA TYR A 142 -27.55 20.85 -12.85
C TYR A 142 -27.73 20.86 -11.31
N GLY A 143 -27.82 22.05 -10.69
CA GLY A 143 -27.99 22.19 -9.24
C GLY A 143 -26.75 21.80 -8.41
N LEU A 144 -25.58 21.80 -9.05
CA LEU A 144 -24.32 21.36 -8.47
C LEU A 144 -23.64 22.53 -7.73
N VAL A 145 -22.98 22.24 -6.60
CA VAL A 145 -22.22 23.21 -5.80
C VAL A 145 -20.77 23.22 -6.30
N LEU A 146 -20.21 24.41 -6.49
CA LEU A 146 -18.85 24.60 -6.95
C LEU A 146 -18.01 25.16 -5.78
N GLU A 147 -16.98 24.44 -5.37
CA GLU A 147 -16.02 24.89 -4.35
C GLU A 147 -14.58 24.64 -4.83
N PRO A 148 -13.62 25.52 -4.51
CA PRO A 148 -12.21 25.24 -4.75
C PRO A 148 -11.80 23.90 -4.14
N ALA A 149 -11.16 23.04 -4.93
CA ALA A 149 -10.69 21.75 -4.47
C ALA A 149 -9.45 21.87 -3.59
N PHE A 150 -8.56 22.79 -3.95
CA PHE A 150 -7.28 23.00 -3.28
C PHE A 150 -7.04 24.49 -3.04
N THR A 151 -6.28 24.78 -1.99
CA THR A 151 -5.88 26.14 -1.61
C THR A 151 -4.38 26.13 -1.27
N PRO A 152 -3.49 25.93 -2.27
CA PRO A 152 -2.05 25.93 -2.03
C PRO A 152 -1.61 27.26 -1.42
N ALA A 153 -0.69 27.25 -0.46
CA ALA A 153 -0.18 28.51 0.12
C ALA A 153 0.59 29.36 -0.90
N HIS A 154 0.99 28.75 -2.01
CA HIS A 154 1.78 29.33 -3.10
C HIS A 154 1.17 28.97 -4.46
N PRO A 155 0.08 29.63 -4.86
CA PRO A 155 -0.58 29.38 -6.14
C PRO A 155 0.34 29.65 -7.34
N GLU A 156 1.35 30.50 -7.20
CA GLU A 156 2.34 30.76 -8.26
C GLU A 156 3.22 29.55 -8.60
N ALA A 157 3.26 28.53 -7.74
CA ALA A 157 4.09 27.34 -7.90
C ALA A 157 3.29 26.09 -8.32
N THR A 158 1.96 26.20 -8.48
CA THR A 158 1.13 25.09 -8.93
C THR A 158 -0.23 25.57 -9.40
N GLU A 159 -0.75 24.98 -10.46
CA GLU A 159 -2.10 25.24 -10.99
C GLU A 159 -3.19 24.44 -10.23
N LEU A 160 -2.94 24.06 -8.97
CA LEU A 160 -3.92 23.31 -8.17
C LEU A 160 -5.04 24.21 -7.63
N ASP A 161 -4.84 25.52 -7.56
CA ASP A 161 -5.88 26.50 -7.26
C ASP A 161 -6.93 26.66 -8.38
N ASP A 162 -6.63 26.17 -9.59
CA ASP A 162 -7.57 26.10 -10.71
C ASP A 162 -8.53 24.89 -10.67
N TYR A 163 -8.39 24.02 -9.66
CA TYR A 163 -9.27 22.86 -9.48
C TYR A 163 -10.48 23.17 -8.62
N TYR A 164 -11.63 22.68 -9.07
CA TYR A 164 -12.91 22.74 -8.38
C TYR A 164 -13.49 21.35 -8.17
N VAL A 165 -14.31 21.25 -7.13
CA VAL A 165 -15.05 20.06 -6.77
C VAL A 165 -16.43 20.13 -7.37
N VAL A 166 -16.86 19.03 -7.98
CA VAL A 166 -18.21 18.89 -8.52
C VAL A 166 -18.84 17.59 -8.02
N ASP A 167 -19.84 17.70 -7.14
CA ASP A 167 -20.60 16.55 -6.63
C ASP A 167 -21.59 16.03 -7.67
N VAL A 168 -21.53 14.74 -8.02
CA VAL A 168 -22.48 14.12 -8.96
C VAL A 168 -23.58 13.37 -8.20
N PRO A 169 -24.85 13.81 -8.21
CA PRO A 169 -25.90 13.15 -7.46
C PRO A 169 -25.97 11.64 -7.73
N GLN A 170 -26.14 10.83 -6.68
CA GLN A 170 -26.01 9.37 -6.75
C GLN A 170 -26.86 8.70 -7.86
N GLN A 171 -28.04 9.27 -8.15
CA GLN A 171 -28.91 8.82 -9.25
C GLN A 171 -28.26 8.88 -10.65
N PHE A 172 -27.18 9.65 -10.80
CA PHE A 172 -26.40 9.81 -12.02
C PHE A 172 -25.04 9.10 -11.98
N ALA A 173 -24.71 8.37 -10.91
CA ALA A 173 -23.43 7.67 -10.78
C ALA A 173 -23.17 6.66 -11.93
N GLY A 174 -24.21 6.06 -12.49
CA GLY A 174 -24.11 5.17 -13.66
C GLY A 174 -23.84 5.88 -15.00
N GLN A 175 -23.85 7.22 -15.01
CA GLN A 175 -23.61 8.07 -16.19
C GLN A 175 -22.30 8.87 -16.05
N LEU A 176 -21.44 8.53 -15.09
CA LEU A 176 -20.25 9.29 -14.75
C LEU A 176 -19.33 9.55 -15.96
N ASP A 177 -19.09 8.54 -16.78
CA ASP A 177 -18.27 8.67 -18.00
C ASP A 177 -18.87 9.65 -19.03
N GLU A 178 -20.20 9.73 -19.10
CA GLU A 178 -20.88 10.68 -19.99
C GLU A 178 -20.82 12.10 -19.43
N ILE A 179 -21.02 12.25 -18.11
CA ILE A 179 -20.89 13.54 -17.41
C ILE A 179 -19.47 14.09 -17.56
N ILE A 180 -18.44 13.26 -17.34
CA ILE A 180 -17.04 13.63 -17.55
C ILE A 180 -16.83 14.15 -18.98
N LYS A 181 -17.32 13.42 -20.00
CA LYS A 181 -17.21 13.87 -21.40
C LYS A 181 -17.94 15.18 -21.67
N GLN A 182 -19.11 15.40 -21.06
CA GLN A 182 -19.87 16.64 -21.22
C GLN A 182 -19.15 17.82 -20.57
N LEU A 183 -18.64 17.65 -19.35
CA LEU A 183 -17.86 18.67 -18.64
C LEU A 183 -16.57 19.02 -19.40
N GLN A 184 -15.86 18.00 -19.90
CA GLN A 184 -14.62 18.17 -20.68
C GLN A 184 -14.82 18.92 -22.01
N ASN A 185 -16.05 19.01 -22.53
CA ASN A 185 -16.37 19.76 -23.76
C ASN A 185 -16.71 21.23 -23.49
N ILE A 186 -16.78 21.66 -22.22
CA ILE A 186 -16.99 23.07 -21.87
C ILE A 186 -15.69 23.82 -22.14
N SER A 187 -15.74 24.92 -22.88
CA SER A 187 -14.55 25.65 -23.35
C SER A 187 -13.65 26.20 -22.24
N THR A 188 -14.17 26.33 -21.02
CA THR A 188 -13.42 26.81 -19.85
C THR A 188 -12.88 25.69 -18.97
N VAL A 189 -13.15 24.43 -19.29
CA VAL A 189 -12.67 23.26 -18.57
C VAL A 189 -11.48 22.68 -19.32
N ASP A 190 -10.34 22.58 -18.67
CA ASP A 190 -9.14 21.96 -19.25
C ASP A 190 -9.08 20.46 -18.94
N TRP A 191 -9.56 20.06 -17.76
CA TRP A 191 -9.52 18.66 -17.35
C TRP A 191 -10.63 18.28 -16.38
N VAL A 192 -11.04 17.01 -16.43
CA VAL A 192 -11.96 16.41 -15.49
C VAL A 192 -11.47 15.02 -15.13
N GLU A 193 -11.31 14.76 -13.84
CA GLU A 193 -10.98 13.44 -13.31
C GLU A 193 -11.87 13.08 -12.11
N PRO A 194 -12.12 11.77 -11.88
CA PRO A 194 -12.86 11.35 -10.70
C PRO A 194 -12.06 11.62 -9.43
N ASN A 195 -12.72 11.98 -8.33
CA ASN A 195 -12.09 11.95 -7.02
C ASN A 195 -12.06 10.49 -6.51
N GLU A 196 -10.96 9.78 -6.80
CA GLU A 196 -10.84 8.36 -6.45
C GLU A 196 -10.74 8.16 -4.93
N THR A 197 -11.35 7.09 -4.42
CA THR A 197 -11.25 6.75 -2.99
C THR A 197 -10.15 5.72 -2.74
N VAL A 198 -9.53 5.87 -1.57
CA VAL A 198 -8.51 4.96 -1.05
C VAL A 198 -9.02 4.42 0.28
N SER A 199 -8.90 3.11 0.45
CA SER A 199 -9.26 2.45 1.71
C SER A 199 -8.11 1.55 2.14
N ILE A 200 -7.68 1.71 3.38
CA ILE A 200 -6.71 0.83 4.01
C ILE A 200 -7.39 -0.08 5.02
N ASP A 201 -6.97 -1.34 5.03
CA ASP A 201 -7.27 -2.25 6.13
C ASP A 201 -5.98 -2.96 6.56
N PRO A 202 -5.40 -2.60 7.72
CA PRO A 202 -4.16 -3.19 8.18
C PRO A 202 -4.31 -4.70 8.37
N GLU A 203 -3.47 -5.47 7.69
CA GLU A 203 -3.45 -6.91 7.87
C GLU A 203 -2.64 -7.25 9.14
N LEU A 204 -3.37 -7.54 10.22
CA LEU A 204 -2.80 -8.02 11.47
C LEU A 204 -2.05 -9.33 11.28
N SER A 205 -0.76 -9.35 11.62
CA SER A 205 0.01 -10.58 11.74
C SER A 205 0.00 -11.09 13.17
N ARG A 206 -0.31 -12.38 13.33
CA ARG A 206 -0.17 -13.10 14.61
C ARG A 206 1.23 -13.65 14.84
N ARG A 207 2.10 -13.59 13.82
CA ARG A 207 3.46 -14.10 13.89
C ARG A 207 4.41 -12.96 14.23
N LEU A 208 5.05 -13.05 15.39
CA LEU A 208 6.17 -12.21 15.75
C LEU A 208 7.47 -12.93 15.35
N PRO A 209 8.28 -12.33 14.47
CA PRO A 209 9.63 -12.83 14.19
C PRO A 209 10.47 -12.75 15.47
N SER A 210 11.44 -13.64 15.59
CA SER A 210 12.39 -13.62 16.69
C SER A 210 13.78 -13.80 16.10
N ILE A 211 14.65 -12.84 16.35
CA ILE A 211 16.04 -12.83 15.91
C ILE A 211 16.96 -12.74 17.12
N ASN A 212 18.19 -13.27 16.98
CA ASN A 212 19.22 -13.21 18.02
C ASN A 212 20.37 -12.29 17.59
N LYS A 213 20.02 -11.13 17.03
CA LYS A 213 20.97 -10.12 16.55
C LYS A 213 20.98 -8.95 17.52
N LYS A 214 22.18 -8.49 17.87
CA LYS A 214 22.38 -7.26 18.65
C LYS A 214 22.71 -6.10 17.72
N PHE A 215 22.20 -4.92 18.06
CA PHE A 215 22.38 -3.69 17.28
C PHE A 215 23.18 -2.60 18.01
N GLY A 216 23.57 -2.81 19.26
CA GLY A 216 24.34 -1.80 20.03
C GLY A 216 23.50 -0.68 20.63
N ILE A 217 22.19 -0.91 20.76
CA ILE A 217 21.19 -0.07 21.44
C ILE A 217 20.33 -0.95 22.35
N ASP A 218 19.61 -0.35 23.31
CA ASP A 218 19.00 -1.03 24.46
C ASP A 218 17.48 -1.26 24.39
N ASP A 219 16.86 -1.03 23.23
CA ASP A 219 15.43 -1.16 23.03
C ASP A 219 14.97 -2.63 23.12
N PRO A 220 13.98 -2.97 23.97
CA PRO A 220 13.60 -4.37 24.26
C PRO A 220 12.93 -5.10 23.08
N GLY A 221 12.33 -4.39 22.13
CA GLY A 221 11.61 -4.94 20.98
C GLY A 221 12.49 -5.27 19.77
N LEU A 222 13.81 -5.05 19.85
CA LEU A 222 14.75 -5.31 18.74
C LEU A 222 14.75 -6.76 18.27
N GLU A 223 14.48 -7.71 19.17
CA GLU A 223 14.38 -9.13 18.85
C GLU A 223 13.23 -9.46 17.87
N HIS A 224 12.29 -8.53 17.67
CA HIS A 224 11.21 -8.68 16.69
C HIS A 224 11.48 -7.98 15.36
N LEU A 225 12.55 -7.19 15.26
CA LEU A 225 12.88 -6.39 14.07
C LEU A 225 13.75 -7.16 13.08
N TRP A 226 13.23 -8.25 12.51
CA TRP A 226 13.96 -9.01 11.47
C TRP A 226 14.41 -8.13 10.29
N GLY A 227 13.65 -7.08 9.97
CA GLY A 227 14.01 -6.10 8.95
C GLY A 227 15.36 -5.43 9.24
N PHE A 228 15.67 -5.15 10.51
CA PHE A 228 16.96 -4.59 10.91
C PHE A 228 18.11 -5.56 10.63
N GLU A 229 17.91 -6.86 10.87
CA GLU A 229 18.91 -7.89 10.54
C GLU A 229 19.10 -7.99 9.02
N ALA A 230 18.01 -8.07 8.25
CA ALA A 230 18.06 -8.15 6.79
C ALA A 230 18.78 -6.94 6.16
N MET A 231 18.57 -5.75 6.72
CA MET A 231 19.19 -4.51 6.27
C MET A 231 20.55 -4.23 6.93
N GLU A 232 21.03 -5.10 7.83
CA GLU A 232 22.29 -4.97 8.59
C GLU A 232 22.41 -3.59 9.27
N VAL A 233 21.39 -3.21 10.03
CA VAL A 233 21.33 -1.91 10.72
C VAL A 233 22.41 -1.77 11.80
N ASP A 234 22.94 -2.88 12.33
CA ASP A 234 24.10 -2.88 13.23
C ASP A 234 25.30 -2.17 12.61
N LYS A 235 25.56 -2.40 11.30
CA LYS A 235 26.64 -1.73 10.58
C LYS A 235 26.40 -0.24 10.39
N LEU A 236 25.13 0.17 10.26
CA LEU A 236 24.78 1.59 10.20
C LEU A 236 25.16 2.25 11.52
N PHE A 237 24.69 1.68 12.63
CA PHE A 237 24.93 2.23 13.96
C PHE A 237 26.41 2.25 14.32
N GLU A 238 27.15 1.18 14.07
CA GLU A 238 28.61 1.14 14.25
C GLU A 238 29.32 2.23 13.43
N TYR A 239 28.90 2.44 12.18
CA TYR A 239 29.47 3.47 11.32
C TYR A 239 29.17 4.88 11.81
N MET A 240 27.92 5.17 12.20
CA MET A 240 27.52 6.47 12.73
C MET A 240 28.32 6.83 13.98
N GLU A 241 28.52 5.88 14.88
CA GLU A 241 29.33 6.05 16.09
C GLU A 241 30.82 6.23 15.75
N ALA A 242 31.38 5.35 14.91
CA ALA A 242 32.79 5.41 14.53
C ALA A 242 33.17 6.69 13.78
N GLN A 243 32.24 7.29 13.03
CA GLN A 243 32.45 8.57 12.34
C GLN A 243 32.03 9.78 13.19
N ASN A 244 31.48 9.57 14.40
CA ASN A 244 30.85 10.61 15.20
C ASN A 244 29.89 11.48 14.37
N LEU A 245 29.04 10.81 13.59
CA LEU A 245 28.18 11.45 12.62
C LEU A 245 27.15 12.31 13.34
N ALA A 246 27.01 13.57 12.91
CA ALA A 246 26.06 14.51 13.47
C ALA A 246 25.16 15.07 12.36
N PRO A 247 23.85 15.26 12.62
CA PRO A 247 22.95 15.85 11.64
C PRO A 247 23.25 17.34 11.45
N LYS A 248 23.11 17.85 10.23
CA LYS A 248 23.10 19.30 9.93
C LYS A 248 21.81 19.95 10.45
N ARG A 249 20.71 19.21 10.42
CA ARG A 249 19.44 19.53 11.08
C ARG A 249 18.61 18.27 11.29
N LYS A 250 17.64 18.34 12.19
CA LYS A 250 16.66 17.27 12.38
C LYS A 250 15.67 17.29 11.20
N ALA A 251 15.54 16.16 10.50
CA ALA A 251 14.65 16.04 9.35
C ALA A 251 13.24 15.69 9.80
N LEU A 252 12.21 16.35 9.25
CA LEU A 252 10.82 16.12 9.60
C LEU A 252 10.13 15.20 8.59
N ILE A 253 9.66 14.05 9.06
CA ILE A 253 8.92 13.06 8.26
C ILE A 253 7.41 13.23 8.53
N ALA A 254 6.63 13.50 7.49
CA ALA A 254 5.18 13.54 7.59
C ALA A 254 4.56 12.19 7.26
N ILE A 255 3.79 11.65 8.19
CA ILE A 255 2.97 10.45 7.99
C ILE A 255 1.57 10.90 7.56
N LEU A 256 1.27 10.77 6.26
CA LEU A 256 -0.03 11.08 5.68
C LEU A 256 -0.88 9.82 5.73
N ASP A 257 -1.70 9.69 6.78
CA ASP A 257 -2.35 8.43 7.13
C ASP A 257 -3.61 8.64 8.01
N THR A 258 -3.96 7.68 8.87
CA THR A 258 -5.10 7.70 9.80
C THR A 258 -4.88 8.57 11.04
N GLY A 259 -3.76 9.29 11.12
CA GLY A 259 -3.31 9.99 12.32
C GLY A 259 -2.10 9.29 12.96
N VAL A 260 -1.50 9.91 13.99
CA VAL A 260 -0.45 9.28 14.81
C VAL A 260 -0.75 9.53 16.27
N ASP A 261 -0.68 8.51 17.12
CA ASP A 261 -0.67 8.69 18.57
C ASP A 261 0.66 9.35 19.01
N GLY A 262 0.68 10.69 18.96
CA GLY A 262 1.86 11.48 19.32
C GLY A 262 2.26 11.39 20.79
N ALA A 263 1.38 10.86 21.65
CA ALA A 263 1.65 10.64 23.06
C ALA A 263 2.29 9.27 23.35
N HIS A 264 2.38 8.40 22.34
CA HIS A 264 3.00 7.08 22.46
C HIS A 264 4.42 7.21 23.02
N GLU A 265 4.76 6.42 24.04
CA GLU A 265 6.01 6.57 24.80
C GLU A 265 7.28 6.48 23.94
N ASP A 266 7.20 5.68 22.88
CA ASP A 266 8.25 5.40 21.92
C ASP A 266 8.28 6.34 20.70
N ILE A 267 7.36 7.31 20.65
CA ILE A 267 7.24 8.29 19.55
C ILE A 267 7.38 9.71 20.09
N LYS A 268 6.83 10.00 21.28
CA LYS A 268 6.65 11.34 21.84
C LYS A 268 7.88 12.26 21.79
N ALA A 269 9.09 11.72 21.94
CA ALA A 269 10.32 12.52 21.93
C ALA A 269 10.79 12.90 20.51
N ASN A 270 10.33 12.18 19.49
CA ASN A 270 10.51 12.51 18.08
C ASN A 270 9.24 13.10 17.44
N PHE A 271 8.14 13.20 18.17
CA PHE A 271 6.89 13.72 17.63
C PHE A 271 6.85 15.24 17.62
N ARG A 272 6.58 15.81 16.45
CA ARG A 272 6.30 17.25 16.29
C ARG A 272 4.85 17.43 15.87
N SER A 273 4.01 17.88 16.79
CA SER A 273 2.62 18.24 16.48
C SER A 273 2.60 19.44 15.54
N THR A 274 1.96 19.27 14.38
CA THR A 274 1.69 20.37 13.45
C THR A 274 0.24 20.82 13.47
N LYS A 275 -0.66 19.98 14.00
CA LYS A 275 -2.07 20.24 14.24
C LYS A 275 -2.62 19.21 15.23
N PRO A 276 -3.09 19.60 16.43
CA PRO A 276 -3.54 18.66 17.46
C PRO A 276 -4.62 17.65 17.01
N ALA A 277 -5.42 18.01 16.01
CA ALA A 277 -6.44 17.13 15.46
C ALA A 277 -5.87 15.88 14.74
N TYR A 278 -4.59 15.90 14.34
CA TYR A 278 -3.91 14.79 13.68
C TYR A 278 -3.17 13.86 14.67
N ASP A 279 -2.99 14.31 15.92
CA ASP A 279 -2.19 13.62 16.95
C ASP A 279 -2.96 12.50 17.67
N ASN A 280 -4.04 12.02 17.06
CA ASN A 280 -4.77 10.83 17.47
C ASN A 280 -4.93 9.87 16.30
N ASP A 281 -4.93 8.58 16.61
CA ASP A 281 -5.06 7.55 15.60
C ASP A 281 -5.98 6.42 16.08
N PRO A 282 -7.30 6.55 15.91
CA PRO A 282 -8.23 5.51 16.34
C PRO A 282 -8.11 4.21 15.53
N LYS A 283 -7.52 4.23 14.32
CA LYS A 283 -7.35 3.04 13.47
C LYS A 283 -6.03 2.31 13.80
N GLY A 284 -4.98 3.05 14.13
CA GLY A 284 -3.68 2.55 14.55
C GLY A 284 -2.65 2.33 13.44
N HIS A 285 -3.04 2.52 12.17
CA HIS A 285 -2.17 2.28 11.03
C HIS A 285 -1.07 3.35 10.92
N GLY A 286 -1.43 4.63 10.98
CA GLY A 286 -0.45 5.72 10.92
C GLY A 286 0.53 5.71 12.10
N THR A 287 0.09 5.34 13.31
CA THR A 287 0.97 5.15 14.47
C THR A 287 1.98 4.03 14.23
N HIS A 288 1.59 2.96 13.54
CA HIS A 288 2.48 1.86 13.16
C HIS A 288 3.55 2.31 12.16
N CYS A 289 3.13 3.06 11.14
CA CYS A 289 4.05 3.65 10.17
C CYS A 289 5.01 4.67 10.82
N ALA A 290 4.53 5.48 11.77
CA ALA A 290 5.36 6.45 12.48
C ALA A 290 6.48 5.79 13.29
N GLY A 291 6.19 4.69 13.99
CA GLY A 291 7.20 3.92 14.73
C GLY A 291 8.29 3.36 13.81
N ILE A 292 7.91 2.80 12.65
CA ILE A 292 8.89 2.28 11.69
C ILE A 292 9.82 3.39 11.17
N ALA A 293 9.25 4.58 10.90
CA ALA A 293 10.01 5.69 10.34
C ALA A 293 10.93 6.38 11.36
N ALA A 294 10.46 6.56 12.60
CA ALA A 294 11.05 7.50 13.56
C ALA A 294 10.82 7.17 15.04
N ALA A 295 10.59 5.90 15.40
CA ALA A 295 10.63 5.48 16.80
C ALA A 295 11.90 5.99 17.49
N VAL A 296 11.75 6.31 18.76
CA VAL A 296 12.80 6.84 19.63
C VAL A 296 13.75 5.70 19.98
N SER A 297 14.91 5.69 19.34
CA SER A 297 15.90 4.63 19.57
C SER A 297 16.73 4.86 20.83
N ASN A 298 17.22 3.76 21.42
CA ASN A 298 18.15 3.73 22.53
C ASN A 298 17.62 4.46 23.79
N ASN A 299 16.32 4.25 24.07
CA ASN A 299 15.60 4.80 25.22
C ASN A 299 15.17 3.73 26.25
N GLY A 300 15.55 2.47 26.05
CA GLY A 300 15.11 1.33 26.85
C GLY A 300 13.62 0.96 26.74
N VAL A 301 12.92 1.41 25.70
CA VAL A 301 11.49 1.18 25.46
C VAL A 301 11.27 0.67 24.05
N GLY A 302 10.29 -0.22 23.86
CA GLY A 302 9.77 -0.51 22.52
C GLY A 302 10.77 -0.89 21.44
N ILE A 303 10.69 -0.19 20.31
CA ILE A 303 11.43 -0.46 19.07
C ILE A 303 12.31 0.74 18.69
N ALA A 304 13.17 0.53 17.69
CA ALA A 304 14.06 1.57 17.17
C ALA A 304 13.75 1.93 15.71
N SER A 305 14.23 3.10 15.29
CA SER A 305 14.28 3.53 13.88
C SER A 305 15.72 3.48 13.33
N PHE A 306 15.95 3.94 12.09
CA PHE A 306 17.33 4.07 11.58
C PHE A 306 18.12 5.21 12.19
N SER A 307 17.47 6.09 12.96
CA SER A 307 18.18 7.06 13.77
C SER A 307 18.66 6.36 15.03
N ARG A 308 19.97 6.31 15.28
CA ARG A 308 20.53 5.61 16.45
C ARG A 308 20.12 6.26 17.78
N ASP A 309 19.78 7.55 17.72
CA ASP A 309 19.30 8.38 18.82
C ASP A 309 18.23 9.34 18.28
N ASN A 310 17.82 10.33 19.07
CA ASN A 310 16.78 11.30 18.70
C ASN A 310 17.30 12.55 17.98
N ALA A 311 18.54 12.55 17.46
CA ALA A 311 19.13 13.75 16.89
C ALA A 311 18.75 13.97 15.42
N PHE A 312 18.47 12.91 14.65
CA PHE A 312 18.42 13.02 13.19
C PHE A 312 17.02 13.21 12.61
N VAL A 313 15.98 12.58 13.18
CA VAL A 313 14.64 12.60 12.58
C VAL A 313 13.55 12.95 13.58
N GLU A 314 12.56 13.73 13.15
CA GLU A 314 11.26 13.92 13.78
C GLU A 314 10.17 13.34 12.89
N VAL A 315 9.01 13.09 13.48
CA VAL A 315 7.80 12.67 12.78
C VAL A 315 6.62 13.57 13.14
N THR A 316 5.82 13.92 12.15
CA THR A 316 4.51 14.59 12.31
C THR A 316 3.42 13.75 11.68
N SER A 317 2.18 13.96 12.14
CA SER A 317 1.00 13.42 11.49
C SER A 317 0.33 14.45 10.58
N ILE A 318 -0.17 14.00 9.43
CA ILE A 318 -1.17 14.70 8.64
C ILE A 318 -2.29 13.70 8.34
N LYS A 319 -3.47 13.93 8.91
CA LYS A 319 -4.56 12.95 8.80
C LYS A 319 -5.32 13.14 7.48
N VAL A 320 -5.08 12.25 6.53
CA VAL A 320 -5.78 12.20 5.23
C VAL A 320 -6.75 11.02 5.13
N LEU A 321 -6.70 10.10 6.11
CA LEU A 321 -7.61 8.97 6.22
C LEU A 321 -8.47 9.08 7.48
N SER A 322 -9.75 8.77 7.32
CA SER A 322 -10.73 8.73 8.41
C SER A 322 -10.45 7.59 9.41
N ALA A 323 -11.19 7.56 10.51
CA ALA A 323 -11.07 6.51 11.54
C ALA A 323 -11.39 5.10 11.01
N SER A 324 -12.11 4.98 9.90
CA SER A 324 -12.35 3.70 9.21
C SER A 324 -11.23 3.30 8.24
N GLY A 325 -10.22 4.16 8.02
CA GLY A 325 -9.15 3.93 7.05
C GLY A 325 -9.49 4.38 5.63
N MET A 326 -10.56 5.17 5.44
CA MET A 326 -10.96 5.66 4.11
C MET A 326 -10.55 7.12 3.92
N GLY A 327 -10.08 7.46 2.71
CA GLY A 327 -9.84 8.83 2.27
C GLY A 327 -10.09 8.96 0.77
N SER A 328 -9.95 10.17 0.25
CA SER A 328 -10.11 10.48 -1.17
C SER A 328 -8.85 11.11 -1.76
N GLN A 329 -8.71 11.04 -3.08
CA GLN A 329 -7.65 11.70 -3.83
C GLN A 329 -7.53 13.18 -3.46
N LYS A 330 -8.65 13.89 -3.37
CA LYS A 330 -8.72 15.28 -2.89
C LYS A 330 -8.08 15.44 -1.52
N THR A 331 -8.48 14.64 -0.52
CA THR A 331 -7.93 14.76 0.85
C THR A 331 -6.45 14.39 0.92
N ILE A 332 -5.99 13.44 0.10
CA ILE A 332 -4.58 13.04 0.05
C ILE A 332 -3.74 14.15 -0.59
N ILE A 333 -4.20 14.74 -1.70
CA ILE A 333 -3.55 15.87 -2.37
C ILE A 333 -3.47 17.08 -1.45
N GLN A 334 -4.56 17.42 -0.76
CA GLN A 334 -4.56 18.49 0.25
C GLN A 334 -3.53 18.22 1.35
N GLY A 335 -3.40 16.98 1.80
CA GLY A 335 -2.37 16.59 2.77
C GLY A 335 -0.95 16.75 2.22
N ILE A 336 -0.70 16.43 0.95
CA ILE A 336 0.61 16.62 0.30
C ILE A 336 0.96 18.12 0.26
N LEU A 337 0.01 18.97 -0.12
CA LEU A 337 0.20 20.43 -0.10
C LEU A 337 0.47 20.94 1.32
N GLU A 338 -0.35 20.55 2.29
CA GLU A 338 -0.16 20.94 3.70
C GLU A 338 1.22 20.51 4.22
N ALA A 339 1.69 19.33 3.85
CA ALA A 339 3.01 18.83 4.22
C ALA A 339 4.14 19.67 3.61
N ALA A 340 4.06 19.93 2.30
CA ALA A 340 5.04 20.73 1.58
C ALA A 340 5.10 22.16 2.11
N ASP A 341 3.97 22.78 2.40
CA ASP A 341 3.87 24.13 2.97
C ASP A 341 4.42 24.24 4.39
N LYS A 342 4.38 23.15 5.15
CA LYS A 342 5.03 23.06 6.46
C LYS A 342 6.54 22.83 6.38
N GLY A 343 7.09 22.68 5.16
CA GLY A 343 8.52 22.44 4.94
C GLY A 343 9.00 21.10 5.47
N VAL A 344 8.17 20.04 5.34
CA VAL A 344 8.57 18.69 5.72
C VAL A 344 9.62 18.15 4.74
N ASP A 345 10.48 17.26 5.20
CA ASP A 345 11.57 16.69 4.39
C ASP A 345 11.15 15.46 3.60
N VAL A 346 10.25 14.68 4.19
CA VAL A 346 9.79 13.42 3.62
C VAL A 346 8.29 13.31 3.85
N ILE A 347 7.56 12.95 2.80
CA ILE A 347 6.13 12.66 2.84
C ILE A 347 5.97 11.15 2.66
N SER A 348 5.50 10.46 3.70
CA SER A 348 5.27 9.02 3.71
C SER A 348 3.80 8.71 3.52
N LEU A 349 3.48 8.05 2.41
CA LEU A 349 2.12 7.69 1.99
C LEU A 349 1.98 6.17 2.01
N SER A 350 1.61 5.63 3.16
CA SER A 350 1.39 4.18 3.34
C SER A 350 -0.01 3.75 2.88
N LEU A 351 -0.44 4.33 1.76
CA LEU A 351 -1.77 4.27 1.19
C LEU A 351 -1.69 4.27 -0.34
N GLY A 352 -2.77 3.88 -0.99
CA GLY A 352 -2.93 3.99 -2.43
C GLY A 352 -4.12 3.19 -2.92
N GLY A 353 -4.58 3.51 -4.12
CA GLY A 353 -5.72 2.85 -4.75
C GLY A 353 -5.49 2.65 -6.24
N LEU A 354 -6.34 1.82 -6.85
CA LEU A 354 -6.32 1.63 -8.30
C LEU A 354 -6.62 2.93 -9.02
N SER A 355 -5.74 3.27 -9.96
CA SER A 355 -5.76 4.52 -10.72
C SER A 355 -5.18 4.29 -12.12
N SER A 356 -5.19 5.32 -12.95
CA SER A 356 -4.54 5.35 -14.25
C SER A 356 -3.92 6.72 -14.51
N GLN A 357 -2.89 6.78 -15.36
CA GLN A 357 -2.25 8.06 -15.73
C GLN A 357 -3.22 9.15 -16.17
N SER A 358 -4.32 8.81 -16.82
CA SER A 358 -5.37 9.75 -17.23
C SER A 358 -6.31 10.17 -16.10
N LYS A 359 -5.98 9.88 -14.84
CA LYS A 359 -6.77 10.24 -13.64
C LYS A 359 -5.87 10.74 -12.50
N GLU A 360 -4.60 10.97 -12.80
CA GLU A 360 -3.56 11.32 -11.84
C GLU A 360 -3.06 12.75 -12.03
N ARG A 361 -3.77 13.60 -12.79
CA ARG A 361 -3.26 14.91 -13.16
C ARG A 361 -3.11 15.81 -11.94
N ALA A 362 -4.09 15.83 -11.04
CA ALA A 362 -3.98 16.58 -9.80
C ALA A 362 -2.90 15.99 -8.86
N TYR A 363 -2.75 14.66 -8.83
CA TYR A 363 -1.66 14.03 -8.08
C TYR A 363 -0.28 14.42 -8.62
N GLN A 364 -0.11 14.46 -9.94
CA GLN A 364 1.15 14.83 -10.57
C GLN A 364 1.55 16.25 -10.17
N LYS A 365 0.62 17.22 -10.26
CA LYS A 365 0.87 18.61 -9.84
C LYS A 365 1.24 18.72 -8.37
N ALA A 366 0.58 17.95 -7.49
CA ALA A 366 0.88 17.94 -6.07
C ALA A 366 2.26 17.34 -5.75
N VAL A 367 2.63 16.28 -6.47
CA VAL A 367 3.94 15.64 -6.36
C VAL A 367 5.06 16.56 -6.86
N GLU A 368 4.84 17.25 -7.97
CA GLU A 368 5.76 18.25 -8.51
C GLU A 368 5.96 19.39 -7.50
N TYR A 369 4.87 19.97 -7.00
CA TYR A 369 4.88 21.03 -5.99
C TYR A 369 5.70 20.67 -4.74
N ALA A 370 5.46 19.48 -4.18
CA ALA A 370 6.16 19.00 -2.99
C ALA A 370 7.66 18.76 -3.26
N ASN A 371 8.00 18.15 -4.41
CA ASN A 371 9.39 17.93 -4.79
C ASN A 371 10.15 19.24 -5.01
N GLU A 372 9.52 20.25 -5.61
CA GLU A 372 10.10 21.59 -5.80
C GLU A 372 10.33 22.32 -4.48
N ARG A 373 9.48 22.06 -3.47
CA ARG A 373 9.68 22.51 -2.08
C ARG A 373 10.72 21.69 -1.31
N GLY A 374 11.35 20.71 -1.96
CA GLY A 374 12.42 19.90 -1.39
C GLY A 374 11.92 18.69 -0.58
N ALA A 375 10.61 18.45 -0.49
CA ALA A 375 10.05 17.29 0.16
C ALA A 375 10.15 16.04 -0.74
N ILE A 376 10.61 14.92 -0.19
CA ILE A 376 10.71 13.66 -0.93
C ILE A 376 9.49 12.79 -0.64
N ILE A 377 8.74 12.43 -1.68
CA ILE A 377 7.52 11.61 -1.54
C ILE A 377 7.84 10.12 -1.70
N VAL A 378 7.37 9.32 -0.75
CA VAL A 378 7.51 7.86 -0.72
C VAL A 378 6.13 7.25 -0.57
N ALA A 379 5.75 6.31 -1.44
CA ALA A 379 4.43 5.70 -1.40
C ALA A 379 4.47 4.16 -1.48
N ALA A 380 3.48 3.53 -0.84
CA ALA A 380 3.27 2.10 -0.86
C ALA A 380 2.86 1.63 -2.27
N ALA A 381 3.53 0.59 -2.80
CA ALA A 381 3.23 0.08 -4.14
C ALA A 381 1.80 -0.50 -4.28
N GLY A 382 1.17 -0.91 -3.17
CA GLY A 382 -0.14 -1.55 -3.11
C GLY A 382 -0.07 -3.06 -2.84
N ASN A 383 -1.20 -3.66 -2.43
CA ASN A 383 -1.24 -5.01 -1.86
C ASN A 383 -2.08 -6.00 -2.68
N SER A 384 -2.15 -5.81 -4.00
CA SER A 384 -3.01 -6.61 -4.89
C SER A 384 -2.24 -7.51 -5.87
N ASN A 385 -0.91 -7.64 -5.74
CA ASN A 385 -0.03 -8.37 -6.66
C ASN A 385 -0.19 -7.91 -8.14
N ARG A 386 -0.35 -6.61 -8.34
CA ARG A 386 -0.51 -5.95 -9.64
C ARG A 386 0.63 -4.99 -9.92
N ASN A 387 0.61 -4.41 -11.11
CA ASN A 387 1.57 -3.38 -11.49
C ASN A 387 1.25 -2.07 -10.76
N ALA A 388 2.18 -1.59 -9.94
CA ALA A 388 2.06 -0.34 -9.19
C ALA A 388 1.93 0.90 -10.10
N LYS A 389 2.26 0.80 -11.40
CA LYS A 389 1.97 1.83 -12.41
C LYS A 389 0.49 2.17 -12.53
N ASN A 390 -0.41 1.28 -12.12
CA ASN A 390 -1.86 1.50 -12.15
C ASN A 390 -2.41 1.81 -10.75
N PHE A 391 -1.58 2.39 -9.88
CA PHE A 391 -1.96 2.76 -8.52
C PHE A 391 -1.46 4.17 -8.22
N ALA A 392 -2.29 5.00 -7.60
CA ALA A 392 -1.90 6.32 -7.16
C ALA A 392 -1.83 6.36 -5.61
N PRO A 393 -0.86 7.08 -5.02
CA PRO A 393 0.16 7.91 -5.69
C PRO A 393 1.42 7.15 -6.15
N ALA A 394 1.54 5.84 -5.90
CA ALA A 394 2.78 5.10 -6.17
C ALA A 394 3.26 5.11 -7.64
N GLY A 395 2.33 5.13 -8.59
CA GLY A 395 2.58 5.17 -10.02
C GLY A 395 2.88 6.58 -10.56
N VAL A 396 2.69 7.61 -9.75
CA VAL A 396 2.81 9.01 -10.15
C VAL A 396 4.29 9.36 -10.33
N PRO A 397 4.70 9.96 -11.48
CA PRO A 397 6.07 10.42 -11.68
C PRO A 397 6.53 11.36 -10.57
N GLY A 398 7.76 11.16 -10.06
CA GLY A 398 8.28 11.95 -8.93
C GLY A 398 8.08 11.29 -7.56
N VAL A 399 7.32 10.20 -7.47
CA VAL A 399 7.16 9.40 -6.24
C VAL A 399 8.14 8.22 -6.22
N ILE A 400 8.73 7.95 -5.05
CA ILE A 400 9.49 6.72 -4.81
C ILE A 400 8.53 5.63 -4.35
N ALA A 401 8.25 4.65 -5.21
CA ALA A 401 7.36 3.54 -4.91
C ALA A 401 8.07 2.41 -4.14
N VAL A 402 7.42 1.86 -3.11
CA VAL A 402 8.02 0.85 -2.23
C VAL A 402 7.24 -0.46 -2.26
N SER A 403 7.93 -1.52 -2.68
CA SER A 403 7.43 -2.90 -2.64
C SER A 403 7.81 -3.60 -1.33
N ALA A 404 7.05 -4.62 -0.95
CA ALA A 404 7.23 -5.37 0.30
C ALA A 404 7.98 -6.69 0.08
N LEU A 405 8.90 -6.97 0.99
CA LEU A 405 9.62 -8.24 1.08
C LEU A 405 9.27 -9.02 2.35
N ASP A 406 9.37 -10.35 2.27
CA ASP A 406 9.33 -11.26 3.42
C ASP A 406 10.73 -11.48 4.03
N ALA A 407 10.77 -12.22 5.15
CA ALA A 407 12.00 -12.52 5.90
C ALA A 407 13.02 -13.32 5.08
N GLU A 408 12.56 -14.06 4.08
CA GLU A 408 13.36 -14.82 3.14
C GLU A 408 13.82 -13.98 1.92
N LEU A 409 13.56 -12.68 1.95
CA LEU A 409 13.87 -11.68 0.91
C LEU A 409 13.21 -11.98 -0.44
N ASN A 410 12.08 -12.68 -0.43
CA ASN A 410 11.21 -12.78 -1.60
C ASN A 410 10.24 -11.60 -1.60
N ARG A 411 9.70 -11.26 -2.79
CA ARG A 411 8.56 -10.35 -2.87
C ARG A 411 7.39 -10.96 -2.09
N ALA A 412 6.82 -10.19 -1.17
CA ALA A 412 5.60 -10.61 -0.49
C ALA A 412 4.51 -10.91 -1.53
N VAL A 413 3.75 -11.99 -1.33
CA VAL A 413 2.81 -12.48 -2.35
C VAL A 413 1.76 -11.43 -2.72
N PHE A 414 1.36 -10.58 -1.77
CA PHE A 414 0.43 -9.47 -1.99
C PHE A 414 1.09 -8.24 -2.63
N SER A 415 2.41 -8.08 -2.54
CA SER A 415 3.06 -6.84 -2.96
C SER A 415 2.86 -6.61 -4.45
N ASN A 416 2.37 -5.43 -4.80
CA ASN A 416 2.45 -4.94 -6.16
C ASN A 416 3.91 -4.87 -6.62
N TYR A 417 4.12 -5.05 -7.92
CA TYR A 417 5.41 -4.96 -8.58
C TYR A 417 5.58 -3.61 -9.26
N ILE A 418 6.82 -3.15 -9.32
CA ILE A 418 7.20 -1.79 -9.73
C ILE A 418 7.99 -1.79 -11.04
N THR A 419 7.94 -2.88 -11.82
CA THR A 419 8.79 -3.11 -13.02
C THR A 419 8.71 -1.97 -14.03
N ASP A 420 7.56 -1.30 -14.15
CA ASP A 420 7.33 -0.22 -15.11
C ASP A 420 7.47 1.18 -14.49
N LEU A 421 7.96 1.27 -13.26
CA LEU A 421 8.21 2.55 -12.57
C LEU A 421 9.68 2.96 -12.70
N LYS A 422 9.91 4.26 -12.84
CA LYS A 422 11.26 4.84 -12.89
C LYS A 422 11.95 4.81 -11.52
N MET A 423 11.17 5.03 -10.47
CA MET A 423 11.64 5.15 -9.09
C MET A 423 10.96 4.12 -8.20
N GLY A 424 11.63 3.00 -7.97
CA GLY A 424 11.13 2.08 -6.97
C GLY A 424 12.19 1.22 -6.30
N LEU A 425 11.86 0.88 -5.06
CA LEU A 425 12.71 0.24 -4.08
C LEU A 425 11.92 -0.85 -3.34
N ALA A 426 12.64 -1.67 -2.58
CA ALA A 426 12.05 -2.69 -1.73
C ALA A 426 12.46 -2.47 -0.27
N ALA A 427 11.56 -2.82 0.64
CA ALA A 427 11.83 -2.87 2.07
C ALA A 427 11.02 -4.00 2.74
N PRO A 428 11.36 -4.39 3.98
CA PRO A 428 10.60 -5.37 4.75
C PRO A 428 9.13 -4.96 4.89
N GLY A 429 8.20 -5.87 4.59
CA GLY A 429 6.76 -5.60 4.68
C GLY A 429 5.90 -6.76 5.18
N VAL A 430 6.50 -7.83 5.71
CA VAL A 430 5.78 -8.98 6.28
C VAL A 430 6.22 -9.20 7.72
N ASN A 431 5.25 -9.36 8.62
CA ASN A 431 5.44 -9.50 10.07
C ASN A 431 6.25 -8.35 10.67
N ILE A 432 5.90 -7.11 10.31
CA ILE A 432 6.65 -5.92 10.75
C ILE A 432 6.09 -5.44 12.08
N TYR A 433 6.89 -5.59 13.13
CA TYR A 433 6.55 -5.17 14.49
C TYR A 433 6.80 -3.68 14.67
N SER A 434 5.79 -2.95 15.16
CA SER A 434 5.88 -1.51 15.42
C SER A 434 4.83 -1.07 16.44
N THR A 435 4.88 0.21 16.80
CA THR A 435 3.97 0.92 17.69
C THR A 435 2.52 0.90 17.19
N ILE A 436 1.56 0.84 18.09
CA ILE A 436 0.14 1.08 17.84
C ILE A 436 -0.42 1.91 19.01
N PRO A 437 -1.58 2.57 18.87
CA PRO A 437 -2.07 3.51 19.87
C PRO A 437 -2.21 2.92 21.27
N ASN A 438 -2.07 3.80 22.26
CA ASN A 438 -2.14 3.54 23.70
C ASN A 438 -0.94 2.76 24.25
N GLY A 439 0.28 3.09 23.81
CA GLY A 439 1.52 2.48 24.33
C GLY A 439 1.63 0.99 24.04
N ARG A 440 1.11 0.54 22.89
CA ARG A 440 1.05 -0.88 22.51
C ARG A 440 1.86 -1.11 21.25
N TYR A 441 2.08 -2.38 20.93
CA TYR A 441 2.83 -2.79 19.76
C TYR A 441 2.13 -3.96 19.06
N SER A 442 2.28 -4.07 17.75
CA SER A 442 1.72 -5.16 16.96
C SER A 442 2.52 -5.38 15.67
N ALA A 443 2.41 -6.59 15.11
CA ALA A 443 2.95 -6.88 13.79
C ALA A 443 1.89 -6.75 12.71
N PHE A 444 2.20 -6.03 11.62
CA PHE A 444 1.35 -5.88 10.43
C PHE A 444 2.06 -6.38 9.16
N ASN A 445 1.27 -6.72 8.14
CA ASN A 445 1.71 -7.02 6.79
C ASN A 445 1.24 -5.91 5.83
N GLY A 446 2.09 -5.53 4.88
CA GLY A 446 1.73 -4.62 3.81
C GLY A 446 2.91 -3.88 3.20
N THR A 447 2.75 -3.40 1.97
CA THR A 447 3.63 -2.35 1.39
C THR A 447 3.58 -1.06 2.22
N SER A 448 2.50 -0.85 2.95
CA SER A 448 2.37 0.18 3.99
C SER A 448 3.42 0.09 5.09
N MET A 449 3.91 -1.10 5.44
CA MET A 449 4.98 -1.25 6.45
C MET A 449 6.38 -1.11 5.82
N ALA A 450 6.52 -1.41 4.53
CA ALA A 450 7.77 -1.24 3.79
C ALA A 450 8.10 0.25 3.53
N THR A 451 7.07 1.03 3.21
CA THR A 451 7.15 2.48 2.90
C THR A 451 7.84 3.33 3.99
N PRO A 452 7.48 3.21 5.28
CA PRO A 452 8.10 4.01 6.34
C PRO A 452 9.56 3.64 6.62
N TYR A 453 10.03 2.42 6.30
CA TYR A 453 11.47 2.13 6.34
C TYR A 453 12.23 3.01 5.34
N VAL A 454 11.76 3.06 4.08
CA VAL A 454 12.38 3.92 3.06
C VAL A 454 12.28 5.39 3.47
N SER A 455 11.15 5.80 4.02
CA SER A 455 10.93 7.18 4.50
C SER A 455 11.87 7.57 5.64
N GLY A 456 12.05 6.68 6.63
CA GLY A 456 12.99 6.86 7.74
C GLY A 456 14.43 6.96 7.27
N LEU A 457 14.83 6.13 6.28
CA LEU A 457 16.17 6.21 5.71
C LEU A 457 16.39 7.51 4.95
N ILE A 458 15.42 7.95 4.15
CA ILE A 458 15.51 9.23 3.45
C ILE A 458 15.55 10.39 4.45
N GLY A 459 14.78 10.32 5.54
CA GLY A 459 14.85 11.29 6.64
C GLY A 459 16.25 11.36 7.25
N LEU A 460 16.88 10.20 7.52
CA LEU A 460 18.27 10.15 7.96
C LEU A 460 19.22 10.79 6.94
N LEU A 461 19.06 10.53 5.63
CA LEU A 461 19.88 11.17 4.59
C LEU A 461 19.67 12.69 4.54
N LYS A 462 18.41 13.16 4.61
CA LYS A 462 18.04 14.58 4.66
C LYS A 462 18.60 15.31 5.87
N SER A 463 18.73 14.62 7.00
CA SER A 463 19.33 15.22 8.21
C SER A 463 20.84 15.51 8.03
N LEU A 464 21.52 14.73 7.19
CA LEU A 464 22.95 14.86 6.86
C LEU A 464 23.18 15.79 5.65
N ASP A 465 22.26 15.76 4.69
CA ASP A 465 22.26 16.62 3.51
C ASP A 465 20.84 17.18 3.25
N PRO A 466 20.49 18.33 3.86
CA PRO A 466 19.19 18.99 3.71
C PRO A 466 18.74 19.22 2.27
N GLU A 467 19.68 19.47 1.37
CA GLU A 467 19.44 19.85 -0.02
C GLU A 467 19.39 18.65 -0.97
N ILE A 468 19.49 17.41 -0.45
CA ILE A 468 19.41 16.23 -1.29
C ILE A 468 18.06 16.18 -2.01
N SER A 469 18.09 16.12 -3.34
CA SER A 469 16.89 16.04 -4.17
C SER A 469 16.33 14.62 -4.22
N THR A 470 15.05 14.48 -4.57
CA THR A 470 14.37 13.19 -4.78
C THR A 470 15.16 12.25 -5.70
N SER A 471 15.60 12.77 -6.85
CA SER A 471 16.40 11.99 -7.82
C SER A 471 17.72 11.52 -7.22
N LYS A 472 18.40 12.40 -6.45
CA LYS A 472 19.68 12.09 -5.84
C LYS A 472 19.56 11.04 -4.75
N ALA A 473 18.59 11.21 -3.85
CA ALA A 473 18.28 10.24 -2.79
C ALA A 473 17.94 8.87 -3.39
N TYR A 474 17.04 8.82 -4.38
CA TYR A 474 16.70 7.59 -5.07
C TYR A 474 17.92 6.93 -5.73
N GLN A 475 18.78 7.70 -6.41
CA GLN A 475 19.99 7.16 -7.04
C GLN A 475 20.95 6.54 -6.02
N ILE A 476 21.14 7.17 -4.86
CA ILE A 476 21.95 6.62 -3.77
C ILE A 476 21.34 5.29 -3.31
N LEU A 477 20.06 5.28 -2.93
CA LEU A 477 19.38 4.07 -2.43
C LEU A 477 19.37 2.94 -3.44
N ARG A 478 19.13 3.26 -4.72
CA ARG A 478 19.16 2.27 -5.82
C ARG A 478 20.56 1.70 -6.03
N LYS A 479 21.60 2.54 -5.97
CA LYS A 479 23.00 2.13 -6.19
C LYS A 479 23.51 1.25 -5.06
N THR A 480 23.15 1.56 -3.82
CA THR A 480 23.67 0.90 -2.61
C THR A 480 22.80 -0.26 -2.14
N GLY A 481 21.55 -0.33 -2.57
CA GLY A 481 20.62 -1.36 -2.16
C GLY A 481 21.04 -2.78 -2.55
N LYS A 482 20.68 -3.74 -1.71
CA LYS A 482 20.98 -5.17 -1.91
C LYS A 482 20.07 -5.75 -2.98
N LYS A 483 20.67 -6.49 -3.92
CA LYS A 483 19.90 -7.24 -4.93
C LYS A 483 19.26 -8.46 -4.28
N THR A 484 17.95 -8.57 -4.41
CA THR A 484 17.17 -9.75 -3.99
C THR A 484 16.85 -10.64 -5.20
N LYS A 485 16.25 -11.81 -4.95
CA LYS A 485 15.80 -12.71 -6.03
C LYS A 485 14.77 -12.04 -6.95
N ALA A 486 13.90 -11.22 -6.37
CA ALA A 486 12.81 -10.53 -7.08
C ALA A 486 13.16 -9.08 -7.48
N VAL A 487 14.44 -8.69 -7.47
CA VAL A 487 14.89 -7.29 -7.69
C VAL A 487 14.34 -6.64 -8.96
N LYS A 488 14.05 -7.41 -10.01
CA LYS A 488 13.43 -6.89 -11.24
C LYS A 488 11.99 -6.41 -11.02
N GLU A 489 11.28 -7.06 -10.12
CA GLU A 489 9.88 -6.79 -9.80
C GLU A 489 9.73 -5.83 -8.61
N THR A 490 10.71 -5.82 -7.70
CA THR A 490 10.65 -5.08 -6.43
C THR A 490 11.56 -3.86 -6.37
N GLY A 491 12.56 -3.78 -7.25
CA GLY A 491 13.72 -2.91 -7.01
C GLY A 491 14.64 -3.50 -5.91
N PRO A 492 15.77 -2.85 -5.65
CA PRO A 492 16.72 -3.31 -4.63
C PRO A 492 16.16 -3.08 -3.23
N LEU A 493 16.50 -4.00 -2.31
CA LEU A 493 16.27 -3.80 -0.87
C LEU A 493 17.16 -2.65 -0.39
N ILE A 494 16.58 -1.64 0.27
CA ILE A 494 17.37 -0.53 0.82
C ILE A 494 18.47 -1.05 1.77
N PHE A 495 19.62 -0.38 1.76
CA PHE A 495 20.76 -0.76 2.59
C PHE A 495 21.29 0.48 3.35
N PRO A 496 20.81 0.74 4.58
CA PRO A 496 21.05 1.99 5.30
C PRO A 496 22.52 2.38 5.45
N TYR A 497 23.36 1.45 5.94
CA TYR A 497 24.80 1.68 6.11
C TYR A 497 25.48 2.15 4.81
N ALA A 498 25.23 1.43 3.71
CA ALA A 498 25.84 1.74 2.42
C ALA A 498 25.31 3.06 1.83
N ALA A 499 24.04 3.38 2.05
CA ALA A 499 23.43 4.65 1.63
C ALA A 499 24.06 5.86 2.35
N VAL A 500 24.15 5.82 3.68
CA VAL A 500 24.76 6.90 4.48
C VAL A 500 26.23 7.09 4.11
N LYS A 501 26.99 5.99 4.00
CA LYS A 501 28.40 6.06 3.58
C LYS A 501 28.58 6.65 2.18
N GLU A 502 27.70 6.31 1.24
CA GLU A 502 27.78 6.85 -0.12
C GLU A 502 27.41 8.34 -0.17
N LEU A 503 26.46 8.80 0.66
CA LEU A 503 26.15 10.22 0.80
C LEU A 503 27.37 11.00 1.31
N GLU A 504 27.98 10.56 2.41
CA GLU A 504 29.16 11.20 2.99
C GLU A 504 30.33 11.27 1.99
N ARG A 505 30.56 10.17 1.24
CA ARG A 505 31.60 10.13 0.19
C ARG A 505 31.35 11.19 -0.90
N GLN A 506 30.09 11.40 -1.28
CA GLN A 506 29.71 12.38 -2.30
C GLN A 506 29.76 13.82 -1.77
N ASN A 507 29.42 14.05 -0.50
CA ASN A 507 29.54 15.35 0.14
C ASN A 507 30.99 15.81 0.27
N GLN A 508 31.93 14.87 0.48
CA GLN A 508 33.36 15.16 0.54
C GLN A 508 34.01 15.40 -0.84
N ASN A 509 33.37 14.95 -1.92
CA ASN A 509 33.86 15.11 -3.29
C ASN A 509 32.72 15.55 -4.22
N PRO A 510 32.23 16.80 -4.10
CA PRO A 510 31.23 17.33 -5.01
C PRO A 510 31.82 17.37 -6.42
N LEU A 511 31.14 16.72 -7.37
CA LEU A 511 31.53 16.63 -8.78
C LEU A 511 31.48 17.98 -9.48
#